data_AF-A0A949EWR2-F1
#
_entry.id   AF-A0A949EWR2-F1
#
_cell.length_a   1.000
_cell.length_b   1.000
_cell.length_c   1.000
_cell.angle_alpha   90.00
_cell.angle_beta   90.00
_cell.angle_gamma   90.00
#
_symmetry.space_group_name_H-M   'P 1'
#
loop_
_entity.id
_entity.type
_entity.pdbx_description
1 polymer ?
#
loop_
_entity_poly.entity_id
_entity_poly.type
_entity_poly.pdbx_seq_one_letter_code
_entity_poly.pdbx_strand_id
1 'polypeptide(L)'
;MTAKVDSTGKRSSGAGRGLRVGKLLTETTYTCAFCKGKGEKPKGTLCPVCRGAGEVSVDPPAVMCAYCKGRGEEKPRSNVTCTVCRGKGFVSVTEPVEGCRHCRGTGAEPNNKLPCLECRGKGVISKKIPQKEEVLRPKVGFYRQVRFQMDQKDRVLVQPAKQKRSPTASEIEVLEVYYEAKRQKMHLNVSNYTGMSPAYVEMMVRSLVENGFLINIAPRKYEITSKGIKLLEGDKKYLEVDVL
;
A
#
# COMPACT_ATOMS: atom_id res chain seq x y z
N MET A 1 42.36 32.28 7.70
CA MET A 1 41.18 31.43 7.37
C MET A 1 41.06 30.39 8.47
N THR A 2 40.21 30.66 9.45
CA THR A 2 40.11 29.92 10.72
C THR A 2 39.10 28.79 10.59
N ALA A 3 39.57 27.54 10.67
CA ALA A 3 38.71 26.37 10.74
C ALA A 3 38.15 26.22 12.16
N LYS A 4 36.82 26.29 12.31
CA LYS A 4 36.12 25.93 13.54
C LYS A 4 36.12 24.41 13.68
N VAL A 5 36.73 23.92 14.74
CA VAL A 5 36.70 22.52 15.18
C VAL A 5 35.67 22.46 16.30
N ASP A 6 34.50 21.86 16.03
CA ASP A 6 33.47 21.71 17.06
C ASP A 6 33.81 20.54 17.99
N SER A 7 33.86 20.86 19.28
CA SER A 7 34.47 20.09 20.38
C SER A 7 33.52 19.15 21.12
N THR A 8 32.49 18.60 20.48
CA THR A 8 31.59 17.63 21.13
C THR A 8 31.99 16.20 20.78
N GLY A 9 33.20 15.83 21.22
CA GLY A 9 33.74 14.47 21.16
C GLY A 9 33.03 13.49 22.10
N LYS A 10 31.72 13.26 21.93
CA LYS A 10 31.08 12.05 22.47
C LYS A 10 31.42 10.88 21.55
N ARG A 11 32.59 10.28 21.78
CA ARG A 11 32.93 8.97 21.23
C ARG A 11 32.02 7.95 21.94
N SER A 12 30.93 7.56 21.30
CA SER A 12 30.13 6.39 21.67
C SER A 12 30.91 5.10 21.36
N SER A 13 32.03 4.93 22.06
CA SER A 13 32.77 3.68 22.13
C SER A 13 32.01 2.71 23.03
N GLY A 14 31.24 1.79 22.43
CA GLY A 14 30.74 0.61 23.15
C GLY A 14 29.40 0.06 22.71
N ALA A 15 29.28 -0.48 21.49
CA ALA A 15 28.10 -1.25 21.08
C ALA A 15 28.46 -2.42 20.13
N GLY A 16 29.51 -3.17 20.47
CA GLY A 16 29.94 -4.37 19.72
C GLY A 16 29.33 -5.68 20.23
N ARG A 17 28.39 -5.65 21.19
CA ARG A 17 27.70 -6.86 21.66
C ARG A 17 26.44 -7.05 20.84
N GLY A 18 26.52 -7.97 19.90
CA GLY A 18 25.61 -8.19 18.78
C GLY A 18 24.12 -7.98 19.11
N LEU A 19 23.55 -6.93 18.52
CA LEU A 19 22.11 -6.88 18.31
C LEU A 19 21.70 -8.17 17.61
N ARG A 20 20.89 -8.98 18.29
CA ARG A 20 20.36 -10.21 17.71
C ARG A 20 19.37 -9.81 16.61
N VAL A 21 19.48 -10.50 15.47
CA VAL A 21 18.52 -10.38 14.38
C VAL A 21 17.12 -10.66 14.94
N GLY A 22 16.15 -9.78 14.65
CA GLY A 22 14.77 -9.91 15.12
C GLY A 22 14.41 -9.10 16.37
N LYS A 23 15.35 -8.38 17.00
CA LYS A 23 14.99 -7.39 18.03
C LYS A 23 14.28 -6.20 17.37
N LEU A 24 13.09 -5.89 17.86
CA LEU A 24 12.32 -4.71 17.48
C LEU A 24 12.98 -3.46 18.06
N LEU A 25 13.12 -2.45 17.22
CA LEU A 25 13.69 -1.15 17.52
C LEU A 25 12.60 -0.10 17.32
N THR A 26 12.47 0.79 18.29
CA THR A 26 11.41 1.82 18.34
C THR A 26 11.91 3.21 17.95
N GLU A 27 13.22 3.37 17.74
CA GLU A 27 13.82 4.64 17.34
C GLU A 27 13.50 4.94 15.87
N THR A 28 13.41 6.22 15.52
CA THR A 28 13.15 6.67 14.15
C THR A 28 14.44 6.93 13.38
N THR A 29 15.52 7.28 14.07
CA THR A 29 16.79 7.71 13.47
C THR A 29 17.90 6.76 13.88
N TYR A 30 18.65 6.25 12.89
CA TYR A 30 19.77 5.34 13.12
C TYR A 30 21.01 5.83 12.38
N THR A 31 22.19 5.49 12.91
CA THR A 31 23.44 5.68 12.18
C THR A 31 23.40 4.93 10.85
N CYS A 32 23.74 5.61 9.75
CA CYS A 32 23.76 5.02 8.41
C CYS A 32 24.77 3.86 8.37
N ALA A 33 24.29 2.63 8.22
CA ALA A 33 25.15 1.46 8.23
C ALA A 33 26.16 1.44 7.08
N PHE A 34 25.76 1.92 5.89
CA PHE A 34 26.60 1.91 4.70
C PHE A 34 27.85 2.78 4.87
N CYS A 35 27.73 4.05 5.31
CA CYS A 35 28.88 4.93 5.56
C CYS A 35 29.40 4.89 7.02
N LYS A 36 28.73 4.14 7.90
CA LYS A 36 29.04 4.04 9.33
C LYS A 36 29.06 5.40 10.04
N GLY A 37 28.12 6.27 9.72
CA GLY A 37 28.02 7.61 10.33
C GLY A 37 28.92 8.68 9.69
N LYS A 38 29.81 8.32 8.75
CA LYS A 38 30.77 9.28 8.19
C LYS A 38 30.16 10.30 7.21
N GLY A 39 28.98 10.02 6.67
CA GLY A 39 28.37 10.85 5.63
C GLY A 39 28.96 10.70 4.23
N GLU A 40 30.15 10.11 4.08
CA GLU A 40 30.82 9.86 2.78
C GLU A 40 31.07 8.37 2.51
N LYS A 41 30.89 7.93 1.25
CA LYS A 41 31.27 6.60 0.74
C LYS A 41 31.04 6.48 -0.78
N PRO A 42 32.07 6.23 -1.62
CA PRO A 42 33.52 6.14 -1.34
C PRO A 42 34.14 7.46 -0.87
N LYS A 43 35.44 7.46 -0.49
CA LYS A 43 36.12 8.66 0.06
C LYS A 43 35.99 9.86 -0.88
N GLY A 44 35.63 11.03 -0.34
CA GLY A 44 35.49 12.26 -1.13
C GLY A 44 34.17 12.37 -1.91
N THR A 45 33.25 11.41 -1.77
CA THR A 45 31.90 11.49 -2.36
C THR A 45 30.85 11.32 -1.27
N LEU A 46 29.79 12.14 -1.33
CA LEU A 46 28.65 12.04 -0.42
C LEU A 46 28.05 10.63 -0.47
N CYS A 47 27.72 10.08 0.69
CA CYS A 47 27.13 8.76 0.78
C CYS A 47 25.78 8.74 0.05
N PRO A 48 25.54 7.82 -0.90
CA PRO A 48 24.31 7.80 -1.69
C PRO A 48 23.05 7.49 -0.87
N VAL A 49 23.22 6.90 0.33
CA VAL A 49 22.11 6.46 1.20
C VAL A 49 21.62 7.60 2.09
N CYS A 50 22.52 8.25 2.83
CA CYS A 50 22.20 9.32 3.77
C CYS A 50 22.47 10.73 3.22
N ARG A 51 22.99 10.83 1.99
CA ARG A 51 23.31 12.10 1.30
C ARG A 51 24.20 13.05 2.12
N GLY A 52 25.20 12.53 2.81
CA GLY A 52 26.08 13.34 3.66
C GLY A 52 25.70 13.40 5.15
N ALA A 53 24.45 13.08 5.52
CA ALA A 53 23.97 13.29 6.90
C ALA A 53 24.61 12.37 7.95
N GLY A 54 25.13 11.21 7.56
CA GLY A 54 25.64 10.18 8.49
C GLY A 54 24.54 9.33 9.17
N GLU A 55 23.28 9.77 9.12
CA GLU A 55 22.14 9.09 9.73
C GLU A 55 21.03 8.80 8.71
N VAL A 56 20.15 7.85 9.04
CA VAL A 56 19.01 7.44 8.21
C VAL A 56 17.74 7.37 9.05
N SER A 57 16.63 7.84 8.48
CA SER A 57 15.29 7.71 9.07
C SER A 57 14.60 6.42 8.60
N VAL A 58 13.97 5.73 9.54
CA VAL A 58 13.24 4.47 9.36
C VAL A 58 11.97 4.50 10.20
N ASP A 59 10.84 4.10 9.61
CA ASP A 59 9.57 4.04 10.32
C ASP A 59 9.58 2.92 11.36
N PRO A 60 9.32 3.21 12.65
CA PRO A 60 9.19 2.18 13.67
C PRO A 60 7.85 1.43 13.52
N PRO A 61 7.78 0.14 13.90
CA PRO A 61 8.88 -0.65 14.45
C PRO A 61 9.85 -1.13 13.37
N ALA A 62 11.13 -1.06 13.68
CA ALA A 62 12.22 -1.43 12.78
C ALA A 62 12.98 -2.65 13.31
N VAL A 63 13.58 -3.43 12.42
CA VAL A 63 14.51 -4.52 12.78
C VAL A 63 15.80 -4.38 12.02
N MET A 64 16.89 -4.88 12.60
CA MET A 64 18.16 -4.99 11.89
C MET A 64 18.01 -5.94 10.69
N CYS A 65 18.50 -5.52 9.52
CA CYS A 65 18.44 -6.32 8.30
C CYS A 65 19.23 -7.63 8.48
N ALA A 66 18.51 -8.75 8.52
CA ALA A 66 19.10 -10.09 8.70
C ALA A 66 20.09 -10.44 7.58
N TYR A 67 19.72 -10.19 6.34
CA TYR A 67 20.52 -10.54 5.15
C TYR A 67 21.94 -9.94 5.18
N CYS A 68 22.06 -8.62 5.37
CA CYS A 68 23.37 -7.97 5.48
C CYS A 68 23.91 -7.89 6.91
N LYS A 69 23.18 -8.44 7.91
CA LYS A 69 23.48 -8.37 9.35
C LYS A 69 23.76 -6.92 9.81
N GLY A 70 22.95 -5.98 9.34
CA GLY A 70 23.07 -4.57 9.70
C GLY A 70 24.23 -3.80 9.05
N ARG A 71 24.99 -4.39 8.10
CA ARG A 71 26.11 -3.68 7.45
C ARG A 71 25.69 -2.64 6.40
N GLY A 72 24.50 -2.79 5.81
CA GLY A 72 24.08 -1.96 4.68
C GLY A 72 24.76 -2.30 3.35
N GLU A 73 25.63 -3.31 3.29
CA GLU A 73 26.32 -3.75 2.05
C GLU A 73 25.88 -5.15 1.66
N GLU A 74 25.83 -5.44 0.36
CA GLU A 74 25.50 -6.79 -0.14
C GLU A 74 26.60 -7.80 0.16
N LYS A 75 27.85 -7.48 -0.21
CA LYS A 75 29.04 -8.27 0.16
C LYS A 75 29.92 -7.44 1.10
N PRO A 76 30.58 -8.06 2.10
CA PRO A 76 31.55 -7.35 2.92
C PRO A 76 32.60 -6.66 2.06
N ARG A 77 32.83 -5.36 2.29
CA ARG A 77 33.79 -4.53 1.54
C ARG A 77 33.39 -4.25 0.09
N SER A 78 32.15 -4.54 -0.29
CA SER A 78 31.61 -4.06 -1.55
C SER A 78 31.13 -2.61 -1.39
N ASN A 79 31.29 -1.81 -2.44
CA ASN A 79 30.67 -0.48 -2.52
C ASN A 79 29.22 -0.58 -3.03
N VAL A 80 28.61 -1.76 -2.96
CA VAL A 80 27.25 -2.02 -3.42
C VAL A 80 26.32 -2.05 -2.21
N THR A 81 25.28 -1.23 -2.26
CA THR A 81 24.28 -1.18 -1.19
C THR A 81 23.51 -2.48 -1.12
N CYS A 82 23.18 -2.92 0.09
CA CYS A 82 22.36 -4.11 0.29
C CYS A 82 20.98 -3.92 -0.38
N THR A 83 20.61 -4.84 -1.27
CA THR A 83 19.35 -4.81 -2.03
C THR A 83 18.10 -4.81 -1.15
N VAL A 84 18.16 -5.41 0.04
CA VAL A 84 17.04 -5.51 0.99
C VAL A 84 16.80 -4.20 1.75
N CYS A 85 17.83 -3.67 2.42
CA CYS A 85 17.70 -2.47 3.27
C CYS A 85 18.14 -1.18 2.56
N ARG A 86 18.56 -1.26 1.30
CA ARG A 86 19.06 -0.15 0.47
C ARG A 86 20.17 0.66 1.14
N GLY A 87 21.05 -0.03 1.88
CA GLY A 87 22.17 0.60 2.58
C GLY A 87 21.87 1.15 3.98
N LYS A 88 20.61 1.17 4.43
CA LYS A 88 20.27 1.69 5.76
C LYS A 88 20.79 0.81 6.90
N GLY A 89 20.81 -0.52 6.68
CA GLY A 89 21.12 -1.52 7.71
C GLY A 89 19.91 -2.00 8.53
N PHE A 90 18.81 -1.25 8.47
CA PHE A 90 17.56 -1.54 9.17
C PHE A 90 16.37 -1.58 8.20
N VAL A 91 15.31 -2.29 8.56
CA VAL A 91 14.10 -2.44 7.74
C VAL A 91 12.86 -2.29 8.63
N SER A 92 11.87 -1.54 8.17
CA SER A 92 10.58 -1.41 8.85
C SER A 92 9.76 -2.70 8.74
N VAL A 93 9.07 -3.02 9.82
CA VAL A 93 8.22 -4.20 9.97
C VAL A 93 6.90 -3.81 10.62
N THR A 94 5.89 -4.68 10.47
CA THR A 94 4.59 -4.51 11.12
C THR A 94 4.48 -5.58 12.20
N GLU A 95 4.11 -5.18 13.42
CA GLU A 95 3.82 -6.10 14.51
C GLU A 95 2.45 -6.77 14.33
N PRO A 96 2.28 -8.02 14.79
CA PRO A 96 3.28 -8.86 15.45
C PRO A 96 4.24 -9.54 14.47
N VAL A 97 5.52 -9.66 14.85
CA VAL A 97 6.56 -10.31 14.05
C VAL A 97 6.90 -11.71 14.60
N GLU A 98 7.18 -12.65 13.70
CA GLU A 98 7.79 -13.93 14.05
C GLU A 98 9.05 -14.18 13.22
N GLY A 99 9.96 -15.02 13.74
CA GLY A 99 11.13 -15.46 12.97
C GLY A 99 10.70 -16.24 11.72
N CYS A 100 11.28 -15.91 10.58
CA CYS A 100 10.99 -16.62 9.32
C CYS A 100 11.40 -18.08 9.43
N ARG A 101 10.46 -19.00 9.22
CA ARG A 101 10.68 -20.45 9.33
C ARG A 101 11.58 -20.98 8.22
N HIS A 102 11.45 -20.44 7.00
CA HIS A 102 12.24 -20.88 5.85
C HIS A 102 13.74 -20.59 6.01
N CYS A 103 14.11 -19.36 6.36
CA CYS A 103 15.52 -18.97 6.53
C CYS A 103 16.03 -19.05 7.98
N ARG A 104 15.18 -19.46 8.94
CA ARG A 104 15.49 -19.50 10.38
C ARG A 104 16.07 -18.19 10.92
N GLY A 105 15.54 -17.07 10.45
CA GLY A 105 15.99 -15.73 10.87
C GLY A 105 17.27 -15.22 10.20
N THR A 106 17.92 -15.97 9.31
CA THR A 106 19.15 -15.50 8.65
C THR A 106 18.91 -14.44 7.58
N GLY A 107 17.70 -14.40 7.01
CA GLY A 107 17.36 -13.52 5.88
C GLY A 107 17.99 -13.94 4.55
N ALA A 108 18.71 -15.05 4.49
CA ALA A 108 19.25 -15.60 3.25
C ALA A 108 18.63 -16.98 2.98
N GLU A 109 18.46 -17.35 1.72
CA GLU A 109 18.08 -18.72 1.40
C GLU A 109 19.25 -19.67 1.71
N PRO A 110 18.98 -20.87 2.25
CA PRO A 110 20.01 -21.83 2.62
C PRO A 110 20.94 -22.23 1.46
N ASN A 111 20.42 -22.24 0.23
CA ASN A 111 21.10 -22.85 -0.91
C ASN A 111 21.90 -21.87 -1.79
N ASN A 112 21.40 -20.65 -2.01
CA ASN A 112 21.95 -19.74 -3.02
C ASN A 112 22.49 -18.41 -2.46
N LYS A 113 22.43 -18.19 -1.14
CA LYS A 113 22.82 -16.93 -0.47
C LYS A 113 22.08 -15.68 -1.00
N LEU A 114 21.00 -15.85 -1.76
CA LEU A 114 20.13 -14.75 -2.16
C LEU A 114 19.21 -14.37 -0.99
N PRO A 115 18.58 -13.18 -1.02
CA PRO A 115 17.59 -12.81 -0.03
C PRO A 115 16.46 -13.85 0.02
N CYS A 116 16.10 -14.30 1.23
CA CYS A 116 14.99 -15.23 1.42
C CYS A 116 13.70 -14.71 0.79
N LEU A 117 13.07 -15.45 -0.12
CA LEU A 117 11.87 -15.01 -0.83
C LEU A 117 10.65 -14.82 0.08
N GLU A 118 10.54 -15.62 1.15
CA GLU A 118 9.41 -15.58 2.08
C GLU A 118 9.43 -14.31 2.95
N CYS A 119 10.57 -14.00 3.58
CA CYS A 119 10.72 -12.80 4.43
C CYS A 119 11.38 -11.61 3.73
N ARG A 120 11.69 -11.75 2.42
CA ARG A 120 12.40 -10.75 1.60
C ARG A 120 13.71 -10.27 2.22
N GLY A 121 14.41 -11.19 2.88
CA GLY A 121 15.66 -10.94 3.58
C GLY A 121 15.60 -10.14 4.89
N LYS A 122 14.41 -9.90 5.43
CA LYS A 122 14.22 -9.28 6.76
C LYS A 122 14.59 -10.22 7.91
N GLY A 123 14.48 -11.53 7.70
CA GLY A 123 14.64 -12.56 8.74
C GLY A 123 13.39 -12.76 9.61
N VAL A 124 12.41 -11.85 9.53
CA VAL A 124 11.14 -11.94 10.24
C VAL A 124 9.97 -11.77 9.27
N ILE A 125 8.84 -12.38 9.60
CA ILE A 125 7.58 -12.27 8.86
C ILE A 125 6.55 -11.60 9.78
N SER A 126 5.81 -10.65 9.24
CA SER A 126 4.67 -10.03 9.95
C SER A 126 3.49 -10.97 9.85
N LYS A 127 2.97 -11.43 11.00
CA LYS A 127 1.69 -12.15 10.98
C LYS A 127 0.61 -11.15 10.65
N LYS A 128 -0.20 -11.46 9.64
CA LYS A 128 -1.52 -10.85 9.56
C LYS A 128 -2.23 -11.27 10.84
N ILE A 129 -2.53 -10.32 11.72
CA ILE A 129 -3.54 -10.53 12.74
C ILE A 129 -4.76 -10.96 11.94
N PRO A 130 -5.31 -12.17 12.15
CA PRO A 130 -6.60 -12.50 11.56
C PRO A 130 -7.52 -11.41 12.09
N GLN A 131 -7.86 -10.46 11.23
CA GLN A 131 -8.89 -9.50 11.55
C GLN A 131 -10.07 -10.40 11.88
N LYS A 132 -10.56 -10.32 13.13
CA LYS A 132 -11.84 -10.94 13.48
C LYS A 132 -12.78 -10.45 12.41
N GLU A 133 -13.11 -11.36 11.51
CA GLU A 133 -13.93 -11.13 10.36
C GLU A 133 -15.23 -10.60 10.93
N GLU A 134 -15.48 -9.31 10.74
CA GLU A 134 -16.73 -8.69 11.09
C GLU A 134 -17.76 -9.35 10.18
N VAL A 135 -18.39 -10.35 10.79
CA VAL A 135 -19.55 -11.13 10.42
C VAL A 135 -20.39 -10.49 9.31
N LEU A 136 -20.62 -11.29 8.26
CA LEU A 136 -21.57 -11.14 7.13
C LEU A 136 -21.28 -10.04 6.08
N ARG A 137 -20.56 -10.42 5.02
CA ARG A 137 -20.97 -10.00 3.66
C ARG A 137 -21.51 -11.21 2.89
N PRO A 138 -22.73 -11.12 2.32
CA PRO A 138 -23.33 -12.22 1.56
C PRO A 138 -22.57 -12.45 0.26
N LYS A 139 -22.32 -13.72 -0.05
CA LYS A 139 -21.70 -14.15 -1.31
C LYS A 139 -22.71 -13.95 -2.44
N VAL A 140 -22.68 -12.81 -3.12
CA VAL A 140 -23.40 -12.66 -4.40
C VAL A 140 -22.67 -13.44 -5.49
N GLY A 141 -23.38 -14.41 -6.04
CA GLY A 141 -22.89 -15.45 -6.91
C GLY A 141 -22.48 -14.98 -8.31
N PHE A 142 -21.34 -15.49 -8.74
CA PHE A 142 -21.15 -16.24 -9.99
C PHE A 142 -22.15 -15.93 -11.13
N TYR A 143 -21.79 -15.01 -12.03
CA TYR A 143 -22.51 -14.83 -13.29
C TYR A 143 -21.75 -15.43 -14.49
N ARG A 144 -22.50 -16.25 -15.21
CA ARG A 144 -22.19 -17.11 -16.35
C ARG A 144 -21.79 -16.27 -17.57
N GLN A 145 -20.67 -16.60 -18.22
CA GLN A 145 -20.28 -16.02 -19.50
C GLN A 145 -21.26 -16.44 -20.61
N VAL A 146 -21.94 -15.49 -21.24
CA VAL A 146 -22.70 -15.72 -22.47
C VAL A 146 -21.93 -15.07 -23.63
N ARG A 147 -21.48 -15.88 -24.59
CA ARG A 147 -20.89 -15.42 -25.86
C ARG A 147 -22.02 -15.02 -26.80
N PHE A 148 -21.99 -13.80 -27.31
CA PHE A 148 -22.79 -13.38 -28.46
C PHE A 148 -21.85 -12.97 -29.60
N GLN A 149 -21.97 -13.65 -30.74
CA GLN A 149 -21.39 -13.23 -32.02
C GLN A 149 -22.27 -12.13 -32.62
N MET A 150 -21.66 -11.10 -33.19
CA MET A 150 -22.37 -10.05 -33.92
C MET A 150 -22.02 -10.12 -35.40
N ASP A 151 -23.04 -10.30 -36.22
CA ASP A 151 -23.00 -10.04 -37.66
C ASP A 151 -23.02 -8.53 -37.92
N GLN A 152 -22.09 -8.08 -38.76
CA GLN A 152 -21.99 -6.71 -39.23
C GLN A 152 -22.70 -6.59 -40.58
N LYS A 153 -23.81 -5.85 -40.64
CA LYS A 153 -24.12 -5.08 -41.84
C LYS A 153 -25.09 -3.92 -41.56
N ASP A 154 -24.61 -2.76 -41.97
CA ASP A 154 -25.33 -1.53 -42.31
C ASP A 154 -26.00 -0.76 -41.17
N ARG A 155 -25.44 0.42 -40.82
CA ARG A 155 -26.27 1.55 -40.34
C ARG A 155 -25.61 2.93 -40.44
N VAL A 156 -26.38 3.79 -41.11
CA VAL A 156 -26.29 5.24 -41.32
C VAL A 156 -25.99 6.04 -40.03
N LEU A 157 -25.14 7.06 -40.14
CA LEU A 157 -24.72 7.96 -39.06
C LEU A 157 -25.81 8.97 -38.67
N VAL A 158 -26.80 8.53 -37.90
CA VAL A 158 -27.56 9.41 -37.00
C VAL A 158 -26.84 9.31 -35.65
N GLN A 159 -26.34 10.40 -35.07
CA GLN A 159 -25.84 10.35 -33.69
C GLN A 159 -27.03 9.96 -32.79
N PRO A 160 -27.08 8.73 -32.27
CA PRO A 160 -28.24 8.31 -31.51
C PRO A 160 -28.27 9.15 -30.24
N ALA A 161 -29.44 9.69 -29.89
CA ALA A 161 -29.68 10.18 -28.54
C ALA A 161 -29.13 9.11 -27.58
N LYS A 162 -28.06 9.44 -26.84
CA LYS A 162 -27.29 8.47 -26.04
C LYS A 162 -28.29 7.62 -25.26
N GLN A 163 -28.45 6.36 -25.67
CA GLN A 163 -29.37 5.45 -25.02
C GLN A 163 -28.95 5.37 -23.56
N LYS A 164 -29.89 5.70 -22.66
CA LYS A 164 -29.66 5.67 -21.22
C LYS A 164 -29.39 4.21 -20.84
N ARG A 165 -28.10 3.87 -20.67
CA ARG A 165 -27.71 2.53 -20.24
C ARG A 165 -28.03 2.36 -18.76
N SER A 166 -28.36 1.13 -18.37
CA SER A 166 -28.36 0.75 -16.96
C SER A 166 -26.94 0.86 -16.40
N PRO A 167 -26.78 1.30 -15.14
CA PRO A 167 -25.47 1.33 -14.50
C PRO A 167 -24.91 -0.09 -14.34
N THR A 168 -23.60 -0.21 -14.40
CA THR A 168 -22.83 -1.43 -14.16
C THR A 168 -22.75 -1.74 -12.66
N ALA A 169 -22.39 -2.97 -12.30
CA ALA A 169 -22.25 -3.38 -10.90
C ALA A 169 -21.29 -2.48 -10.10
N SER A 170 -20.14 -2.10 -10.69
CA SER A 170 -19.19 -1.18 -10.05
C SER A 170 -19.75 0.24 -9.88
N GLU A 171 -20.59 0.70 -10.81
CA GLU A 171 -21.28 1.99 -10.69
C GLU A 171 -22.35 1.96 -9.60
N ILE A 172 -23.04 0.82 -9.44
CA ILE A 172 -24.00 0.60 -8.35
C ILE A 172 -23.28 0.63 -7.00
N GLU A 173 -22.15 -0.05 -6.86
CA GLU A 173 -21.36 -0.04 -5.62
C GLU A 173 -20.90 1.38 -5.25
N VAL A 174 -20.46 2.18 -6.22
CA VAL A 174 -20.13 3.60 -6.00
C VAL A 174 -21.37 4.40 -5.59
N LEU A 175 -22.53 4.18 -6.22
CA LEU A 175 -23.79 4.84 -5.87
C LEU A 175 -24.25 4.51 -4.44
N GLU A 176 -24.14 3.25 -4.01
CA GLU A 176 -24.48 2.81 -2.66
C GLU A 176 -23.66 3.56 -1.61
N VAL A 177 -22.35 3.71 -1.84
CA VAL A 177 -21.45 4.47 -0.97
C VAL A 177 -21.87 5.94 -0.86
N TYR A 178 -22.29 6.58 -1.97
CA TYR A 178 -22.83 7.95 -1.93
C TYR A 178 -24.19 8.03 -1.22
N TYR A 179 -25.03 7.00 -1.33
CA TYR A 179 -26.31 6.94 -0.64
C TYR A 179 -26.13 6.83 0.89
N GLU A 180 -25.23 5.95 1.35
CA GLU A 180 -24.89 5.82 2.77
C GLU A 180 -24.25 7.09 3.34
N ALA A 181 -23.34 7.72 2.59
CA ALA A 181 -22.72 8.99 2.93
C ALA A 181 -23.76 10.08 3.22
N LYS A 182 -24.76 10.20 2.34
CA LYS A 182 -25.85 11.18 2.47
C LYS A 182 -26.67 10.92 3.73
N ARG A 183 -26.93 9.65 4.06
CA ARG A 183 -27.65 9.26 5.29
C ARG A 183 -26.89 9.63 6.56
N GLN A 184 -25.56 9.51 6.54
CA GLN A 184 -24.70 9.76 7.70
C GLN A 184 -24.14 11.20 7.78
N LYS A 185 -24.41 12.05 6.78
CA LYS A 185 -23.85 13.42 6.66
C LYS A 185 -22.32 13.47 6.76
N MET A 186 -21.63 12.44 6.26
CA MET A 186 -20.17 12.31 6.36
C MET A 186 -19.45 12.85 5.12
N HIS A 187 -18.24 13.38 5.31
CA HIS A 187 -17.36 13.74 4.20
C HIS A 187 -16.67 12.47 3.69
N LEU A 188 -16.93 12.08 2.44
CA LEU A 188 -16.52 10.77 1.94
C LEU A 188 -15.28 10.80 1.05
N ASN A 189 -14.39 9.83 1.30
CA ASN A 189 -13.41 9.39 0.31
C ASN A 189 -13.84 8.01 -0.23
N VAL A 190 -14.62 8.02 -1.30
CA VAL A 190 -15.24 6.83 -1.91
C VAL A 190 -14.23 5.71 -2.21
N SER A 191 -13.01 6.07 -2.62
CA SER A 191 -11.96 5.10 -2.95
C SER A 191 -11.56 4.21 -1.76
N ASN A 192 -11.62 4.74 -0.55
CA ASN A 192 -11.30 3.96 0.66
C ASN A 192 -12.39 2.94 0.99
N TYR A 193 -13.66 3.22 0.65
CA TYR A 193 -14.80 2.36 0.98
C TYR A 193 -14.99 1.22 -0.03
N THR A 194 -14.77 1.49 -1.31
CA THR A 194 -14.91 0.48 -2.37
C THR A 194 -13.63 -0.35 -2.57
N GLY A 195 -12.49 0.08 -2.02
CA GLY A 195 -11.19 -0.54 -2.29
C GLY A 195 -10.71 -0.35 -3.73
N MET A 196 -11.38 0.49 -4.52
CA MET A 196 -11.03 0.79 -5.90
C MET A 196 -9.95 1.87 -5.97
N SER A 197 -9.17 1.87 -7.06
CA SER A 197 -8.21 2.95 -7.28
C SER A 197 -8.92 4.29 -7.47
N PRO A 198 -8.37 5.42 -6.97
CA PRO A 198 -9.01 6.73 -7.08
C PRO A 198 -9.35 7.13 -8.54
N ALA A 199 -8.48 6.79 -9.49
CA ALA A 199 -8.70 7.05 -10.91
C ALA A 199 -9.89 6.27 -11.49
N TYR A 200 -10.07 5.02 -11.06
CA TYR A 200 -11.20 4.19 -11.49
C TYR A 200 -12.51 4.71 -10.91
N VAL A 201 -12.51 5.13 -9.63
CA VAL A 201 -13.67 5.77 -9.01
C VAL A 201 -14.05 7.06 -9.74
N GLU A 202 -13.07 7.91 -10.08
CA GLU A 202 -13.35 9.15 -10.81
C GLU A 202 -14.00 8.89 -12.18
N MET A 203 -13.54 7.86 -12.89
CA MET A 203 -14.15 7.43 -14.15
C MET A 203 -15.62 7.00 -13.96
N MET A 204 -15.93 6.22 -12.92
CA MET A 204 -17.30 5.80 -12.62
C MET A 204 -18.19 6.97 -12.21
N VAL A 205 -17.68 7.88 -11.38
CA VAL A 205 -18.42 9.08 -10.96
C VAL A 205 -18.77 9.94 -12.18
N ARG A 206 -17.84 10.14 -13.12
CA ARG A 206 -18.14 10.86 -14.37
C ARG A 206 -19.25 10.19 -15.14
N SER A 207 -19.21 8.86 -15.30
CA SER A 207 -20.26 8.15 -16.02
C SER A 207 -21.62 8.20 -15.32
N LEU A 208 -21.64 8.13 -13.98
CA LEU A 208 -22.86 8.28 -13.17
C LEU A 208 -23.47 9.68 -13.29
N VAL A 209 -22.63 10.72 -13.38
CA VAL A 209 -23.08 12.11 -13.62
C VAL A 209 -23.66 12.25 -15.03
N GLU A 210 -23.00 11.71 -16.05
CA GLU A 210 -23.50 11.73 -17.44
C GLU A 210 -24.86 11.03 -17.58
N ASN A 211 -25.09 9.97 -16.81
CA ASN A 211 -26.36 9.23 -16.81
C ASN A 211 -27.41 9.81 -15.85
N GLY A 212 -27.09 10.90 -15.14
CA GLY A 212 -28.00 11.63 -14.24
C GLY A 212 -28.32 10.92 -12.92
N PHE A 213 -27.47 9.99 -12.49
CA PHE A 213 -27.61 9.33 -11.18
C PHE A 213 -26.92 10.11 -10.05
N LEU A 214 -25.87 10.86 -10.39
CA LEU A 214 -25.20 11.81 -9.51
C LEU A 214 -25.30 13.23 -10.11
N ILE A 215 -25.27 14.23 -9.25
CA ILE A 215 -25.13 15.64 -9.62
C ILE A 215 -23.89 16.22 -8.95
N ASN A 216 -23.17 17.06 -9.68
CA ASN A 216 -22.00 17.77 -9.18
C ASN A 216 -22.44 19.12 -8.60
N ILE A 217 -22.28 19.32 -7.29
CA ILE A 217 -22.70 20.55 -6.60
C ILE A 217 -21.54 21.53 -6.44
N ALA A 218 -20.33 21.00 -6.26
CA ALA A 218 -19.10 21.78 -6.12
C ALA A 218 -17.92 20.94 -6.60
N PRO A 219 -16.75 21.51 -6.90
CA PRO A 219 -15.59 20.75 -7.37
C PRO A 219 -15.30 19.51 -6.50
N ARG A 220 -15.43 18.32 -7.10
CA ARG A 220 -15.27 17.00 -6.45
C ARG A 220 -16.28 16.68 -5.34
N LYS A 221 -17.40 17.40 -5.27
CA LYS A 221 -18.52 17.17 -4.36
C LYS A 221 -19.76 16.78 -5.15
N TYR A 222 -20.19 15.54 -4.96
CA TYR A 222 -21.31 14.94 -5.68
C TYR A 222 -22.43 14.57 -4.72
N GLU A 223 -23.67 14.70 -5.18
CA GLU A 223 -24.86 14.22 -4.47
C GLU A 223 -25.68 13.28 -5.34
N ILE A 224 -26.31 12.30 -4.70
CA ILE A 224 -27.19 11.35 -5.38
C ILE A 224 -28.53 12.00 -5.74
N THR A 225 -28.95 11.81 -7.00
CA THR A 225 -30.22 12.32 -7.51
C THR A 225 -31.39 11.43 -7.08
N SER A 226 -32.62 11.91 -7.23
CA SER A 226 -33.83 11.10 -7.03
C SER A 226 -33.87 9.87 -7.94
N LYS A 227 -33.28 9.95 -9.15
CA LYS A 227 -33.14 8.82 -10.07
C LYS A 227 -32.20 7.74 -9.49
N GLY A 228 -31.07 8.13 -8.92
CA GLY A 228 -30.15 7.21 -8.24
C GLY A 228 -30.78 6.56 -7.02
N ILE A 229 -31.52 7.32 -6.22
CA ILE A 229 -32.22 6.81 -5.04
C ILE A 229 -33.27 5.75 -5.44
N LYS A 230 -34.12 6.06 -6.44
CA LYS A 230 -35.16 5.13 -6.92
C LYS A 230 -34.58 3.82 -7.45
N LEU A 231 -33.40 3.87 -8.07
CA LEU A 231 -32.71 2.67 -8.54
C LEU A 231 -32.34 1.76 -7.35
N LEU A 232 -31.68 2.32 -6.33
CA LEU A 232 -31.23 1.55 -5.15
C LEU A 232 -32.40 1.05 -4.28
N GLU A 233 -33.50 1.80 -4.21
CA GLU A 233 -34.71 1.40 -3.47
C GLU A 233 -35.56 0.39 -4.23
N GLY A 234 -35.52 0.42 -5.57
CA GLY A 234 -36.23 -0.54 -6.42
C GLY A 234 -35.72 -1.97 -6.26
N ASP A 235 -34.42 -2.14 -6.10
CA ASP A 235 -33.80 -3.47 -5.96
C ASP A 235 -34.07 -4.11 -4.59
N LYS A 236 -34.27 -3.31 -3.53
CA LYS A 236 -34.54 -3.82 -2.17
C LYS A 236 -35.91 -4.48 -2.03
N LYS A 237 -36.89 -4.09 -2.85
CA LYS A 237 -38.25 -4.68 -2.80
C LYS A 237 -38.31 -6.15 -3.22
N TYR A 238 -37.28 -6.66 -3.89
CA TYR A 238 -37.24 -8.06 -4.35
C TYR A 238 -36.57 -9.02 -3.34
N LEU A 239 -35.93 -8.51 -2.27
CA LEU A 239 -35.21 -9.35 -1.32
C LEU A 239 -36.02 -9.71 -0.05
N GLU A 240 -37.20 -9.12 0.16
CA GLU A 240 -38.07 -9.44 1.32
C GLU A 240 -39.14 -10.49 1.01
N VAL A 241 -39.20 -11.07 -0.20
CA VAL A 241 -40.33 -11.93 -0.62
C VAL A 241 -40.10 -13.44 -0.39
N ASP A 242 -38.89 -13.92 -0.09
CA ASP A 242 -38.59 -15.36 0.00
C ASP A 242 -38.07 -15.82 1.38
N VAL A 243 -38.73 -15.38 2.46
CA VAL A 243 -38.53 -15.96 3.81
C VAL A 243 -39.90 -16.19 4.48
N LEU A 244 -40.67 -17.15 3.95
CA LEU A 244 -41.83 -17.73 4.62
C LEU A 244 -41.81 -19.26 4.47
#